data_AF-A0A0F0KHR9-F1
#
_entry.id   AF-A0A0F0KHR9-F1
#
_cell.length_a   1.000
_cell.length_b   1.000
_cell.length_c   1.000
_cell.angle_alpha   90.00
_cell.angle_beta   90.00
_cell.angle_gamma   90.00
#
_symmetry.space_group_name_H-M   'P 1'
#
loop_
_entity.id
_entity.type
_entity.pdbx_description
1 polymer ?
#
loop_
_entity_poly.entity_id
_entity_poly.type
_entity_poly.pdbx_seq_one_letter_code
_entity_poly.pdbx_strand_id
1 'polypeptide(L)'
;MRDAEEGRRPAVVRGVIVAAVSTALILIGALPAAAIYEPDPVETPRDGFITEVTITGSQYPSNVTGELTSLGPAPAPYPATGASVEAVSPQLITIADPATGTTASAYCIDFSTETGVGAGYKIGEWDASNVPNLTYINYILTNYFPFNTANPISALTPAQQVAAVQTAIWYFSDGFVLATGTNPIVRNATALVVQNALDSGGLPEPPLPTLAIDPATSQIPATGEVVGPFTVSGDITGTLDVALGVEVFFDAAATQPVTSTDPIPPGTRLWARWTGPVLPINGFRVTGVTSLTQGTVYLYDPDSSGLDQAQKLVLAQTTTLPIRAGVRVESYAAGSLTVQKVITGSAAGWQGEITIQIACVPQLPLGVPTTAVIPAGATAPEPIVFSGIPDGASCTVSEPTNGATASVNLTAQRIEPATVTVSTETAATVSVTNAYEPVPADPVEPTDGSALAASGPDSSMGALGLAGIGLLVAGLLIHRRRSRAGAPHL
;
A
#
# COMPACT_ATOMS: atom_id res chain seq x y z
N MET A 1 52.25 7.26 -77.50
CA MET A 1 51.59 6.59 -78.64
C MET A 1 50.11 6.77 -78.41
N ARG A 2 49.49 7.87 -78.82
CA ARG A 2 49.09 8.24 -80.20
C ARG A 2 48.19 7.20 -80.87
N ASP A 3 47.06 7.73 -81.35
CA ASP A 3 46.12 7.23 -82.36
C ASP A 3 44.92 6.45 -81.82
N ALA A 4 43.67 6.72 -82.19
CA ALA A 4 43.10 7.77 -83.03
C ALA A 4 41.58 7.88 -82.78
N GLU A 5 41.07 9.07 -83.03
CA GLU A 5 39.65 9.46 -83.06
C GLU A 5 39.03 9.13 -84.43
N GLU A 6 37.72 9.41 -84.58
CA GLU A 6 36.90 9.48 -85.81
C GLU A 6 36.11 8.20 -86.14
N GLY A 7 34.78 8.17 -86.27
CA GLY A 7 33.72 9.18 -86.26
C GLY A 7 32.54 8.68 -87.13
N ARG A 8 31.31 8.59 -86.59
CA ARG A 8 30.02 8.79 -87.32
C ARG A 8 28.80 8.39 -86.47
N ARG A 9 27.89 9.35 -86.27
CA ARG A 9 26.42 9.15 -86.16
C ARG A 9 25.82 9.31 -87.57
N PRO A 10 24.65 8.74 -87.96
CA PRO A 10 23.39 8.85 -87.20
C PRO A 10 22.38 7.68 -87.37
N ALA A 11 21.18 7.90 -86.80
CA ALA A 11 19.87 7.30 -87.11
C ALA A 11 19.26 6.31 -86.10
N VAL A 12 18.33 6.89 -85.34
CA VAL A 12 17.13 6.35 -84.67
C VAL A 12 16.61 5.01 -85.19
N VAL A 13 16.47 4.02 -84.30
CA VAL A 13 15.34 3.07 -84.30
C VAL A 13 14.93 2.79 -82.85
N ARG A 14 13.64 2.99 -82.57
CA ARG A 14 12.94 2.66 -81.34
C ARG A 14 13.00 1.14 -81.11
N GLY A 15 13.51 0.73 -79.97
CA GLY A 15 13.45 -0.65 -79.47
C GLY A 15 13.05 -0.64 -78.01
N VAL A 16 11.78 -0.98 -77.77
CA VAL A 16 11.19 -1.18 -76.44
C VAL A 16 11.92 -2.34 -75.76
N ILE A 17 12.61 -2.06 -74.65
CA ILE A 17 13.01 -3.08 -73.68
C ILE A 17 12.26 -2.75 -72.39
N VAL A 18 11.20 -3.54 -72.16
CA VAL A 18 10.53 -3.64 -70.86
C VAL A 18 11.52 -4.35 -69.93
N ALA A 19 12.21 -3.58 -69.10
CA ALA A 19 12.90 -4.13 -67.95
C ALA A 19 11.85 -4.36 -66.85
N ALA A 20 11.47 -5.63 -66.66
CA ALA A 20 10.70 -6.08 -65.52
C ALA A 20 11.55 -5.92 -64.25
N VAL A 21 11.36 -4.82 -63.54
CA VAL A 21 11.82 -4.67 -62.16
C VAL A 21 10.65 -5.09 -61.27
N SER A 22 10.74 -6.32 -60.77
CA SER A 22 9.84 -6.89 -59.79
C SER A 22 9.80 -6.00 -58.54
N THR A 23 8.73 -5.22 -58.40
CA THR A 23 8.40 -4.57 -57.13
C THR A 23 7.72 -5.62 -56.26
N ALA A 24 8.52 -6.36 -55.47
CA ALA A 24 7.98 -7.09 -54.34
C ALA A 24 7.55 -6.05 -53.30
N LEU A 25 6.29 -5.62 -53.38
CA LEU A 25 5.63 -4.90 -52.30
C LEU A 25 5.59 -5.87 -51.11
N ILE A 26 6.49 -5.67 -50.15
CA ILE A 26 6.32 -6.22 -48.81
C ILE A 26 5.13 -5.44 -48.22
N LEU A 27 3.92 -6.00 -48.34
CA LEU A 27 2.84 -5.65 -47.42
C LEU A 27 3.27 -6.17 -46.05
N ILE A 28 3.95 -5.32 -45.28
CA ILE A 28 3.87 -5.41 -43.82
C ILE A 28 2.45 -4.94 -43.51
N GLY A 29 1.49 -5.88 -43.60
CA GLY A 29 0.22 -5.68 -42.95
C GLY A 29 0.54 -5.55 -41.48
N ALA A 30 0.19 -4.40 -40.87
CA ALA A 30 0.00 -4.37 -39.44
C ALA A 30 -1.02 -5.47 -39.15
N LEU A 31 -0.56 -6.59 -38.58
CA LEU A 31 -1.47 -7.54 -37.99
C LEU A 31 -2.25 -6.76 -36.92
N PRO A 32 -3.58 -6.89 -36.84
CA PRO A 32 -4.27 -6.40 -35.65
C PRO A 32 -3.58 -7.03 -34.43
N ALA A 33 -3.23 -6.20 -33.44
CA ALA A 33 -2.69 -6.66 -32.18
C ALA A 33 -3.70 -7.63 -31.55
N ALA A 34 -3.34 -8.90 -31.54
CA ALA A 34 -4.08 -10.00 -30.98
C ALA A 34 -3.38 -10.44 -29.70
N ALA A 35 -4.09 -11.04 -28.73
CA ALA A 35 -3.47 -11.64 -27.56
C ALA A 35 -2.54 -12.76 -27.95
N ILE A 36 -1.28 -12.42 -28.12
CA ILE A 36 -0.21 -13.37 -28.26
C ILE A 36 0.45 -13.43 -26.89
N TYR A 37 0.45 -14.63 -26.32
CA TYR A 37 1.44 -14.94 -25.33
C TYR A 37 2.79 -15.10 -26.03
N GLU A 38 3.77 -14.32 -25.60
CA GLU A 38 5.15 -14.44 -26.06
C GLU A 38 5.91 -15.41 -25.13
N PRO A 39 6.39 -16.55 -25.67
CA PRO A 39 7.21 -17.48 -24.90
C PRO A 39 8.61 -16.93 -24.64
N ASP A 40 9.04 -15.93 -25.41
CA ASP A 40 10.30 -15.23 -25.21
C ASP A 40 10.16 -14.25 -24.02
N PRO A 41 11.24 -14.02 -23.26
CA PRO A 41 11.21 -13.07 -22.16
C PRO A 41 10.89 -11.65 -22.65
N VAL A 42 10.06 -10.94 -21.90
CA VAL A 42 9.86 -9.50 -22.07
C VAL A 42 11.23 -8.81 -22.03
N GLU A 43 11.48 -7.85 -22.93
CA GLU A 43 12.83 -7.32 -23.21
C GLU A 43 13.57 -6.77 -21.97
N THR A 44 12.85 -6.31 -20.94
CA THR A 44 13.44 -5.88 -19.66
C THR A 44 12.58 -6.29 -18.46
N PRO A 45 12.71 -7.53 -17.94
CA PRO A 45 12.04 -7.93 -16.71
C PRO A 45 12.64 -7.17 -15.53
N ARG A 46 11.80 -6.75 -14.60
CA ARG A 46 12.18 -6.03 -13.38
C ARG A 46 11.47 -6.68 -12.20
N ASP A 47 12.14 -6.69 -11.06
CA ASP A 47 11.49 -7.06 -9.80
C ASP A 47 10.70 -5.86 -9.29
N GLY A 48 9.43 -5.75 -9.71
CA GLY A 48 8.56 -4.68 -9.26
C GLY A 48 8.37 -4.74 -7.74
N PHE A 49 8.36 -3.57 -7.10
CA PHE A 49 8.41 -3.49 -5.64
C PHE A 49 7.26 -4.23 -4.95
N ILE A 50 6.07 -4.23 -5.55
CA ILE A 50 4.88 -4.92 -5.03
C ILE A 50 4.39 -6.04 -5.95
N THR A 51 5.17 -6.44 -6.95
CA THR A 51 4.84 -7.57 -7.82
C THR A 51 4.70 -8.83 -6.98
N GLU A 52 3.57 -9.52 -7.07
CA GLU A 52 3.28 -10.73 -6.29
C GLU A 52 3.65 -11.99 -7.06
N VAL A 53 3.39 -12.01 -8.36
CA VAL A 53 3.71 -13.13 -9.23
C VAL A 53 4.21 -12.65 -10.59
N THR A 54 5.02 -13.47 -11.25
CA THR A 54 5.54 -13.23 -12.58
C THR A 54 5.23 -14.42 -13.49
N ILE A 55 4.93 -14.18 -14.76
CA ILE A 55 4.81 -15.27 -15.73
C ILE A 55 6.20 -15.89 -15.93
N THR A 56 6.29 -17.21 -15.75
CA THR A 56 7.53 -17.98 -15.92
C THR A 56 7.47 -18.98 -17.06
N GLY A 57 6.28 -19.20 -17.63
CA GLY A 57 6.09 -20.10 -18.75
C GLY A 57 4.62 -20.39 -19.01
N SER A 58 4.38 -21.43 -19.79
CA SER A 58 3.04 -21.95 -20.06
C SER A 58 3.05 -23.47 -20.18
N GLN A 59 1.87 -24.07 -20.17
CA GLN A 59 1.64 -25.50 -20.27
C GLN A 59 0.54 -25.80 -21.29
N TYR A 60 0.68 -26.97 -21.92
CA TYR A 60 -0.29 -27.50 -22.87
C TYR A 60 -0.66 -26.57 -24.04
N PRO A 61 0.32 -25.93 -24.72
CA PRO A 61 0.02 -25.08 -25.86
C PRO A 61 -0.66 -25.88 -26.97
N SER A 62 -1.64 -25.25 -27.61
CA SER A 62 -2.37 -25.79 -28.73
C SER A 62 -2.52 -24.73 -29.81
N ASN A 63 -2.75 -25.10 -31.06
CA ASN A 63 -3.01 -24.13 -32.13
C ASN A 63 -4.48 -24.21 -32.53
N VAL A 64 -5.16 -23.09 -32.46
CA VAL A 64 -6.54 -22.96 -32.93
C VAL A 64 -6.67 -21.72 -33.81
N THR A 65 -7.75 -21.64 -34.57
CA THR A 65 -8.09 -20.45 -35.35
C THR A 65 -9.49 -19.99 -35.02
N GLY A 66 -9.74 -18.69 -35.06
CA GLY A 66 -11.07 -18.12 -34.81
C GLY A 66 -11.20 -16.69 -35.28
N GLU A 67 -12.22 -16.02 -34.75
CA GLU A 67 -12.49 -14.60 -34.95
C GLU A 67 -13.07 -13.98 -33.67
N LEU A 68 -12.86 -12.68 -33.49
CA LEU A 68 -13.57 -11.90 -32.49
C LEU A 68 -14.97 -11.53 -33.00
N THR A 69 -15.96 -11.64 -32.12
CA THR A 69 -17.34 -11.23 -32.38
C THR A 69 -17.79 -10.22 -31.34
N SER A 70 -18.75 -9.37 -31.69
CA SER A 70 -19.30 -8.41 -30.72
C SER A 70 -20.16 -9.14 -29.69
N LEU A 71 -19.76 -9.09 -28.41
CA LEU A 71 -20.62 -9.54 -27.32
C LEU A 71 -21.78 -8.56 -27.10
N GLY A 72 -22.98 -9.11 -26.97
CA GLY A 72 -24.13 -8.35 -26.51
C GLY A 72 -24.02 -8.02 -25.01
N PRO A 73 -24.94 -7.19 -24.47
CA PRO A 73 -24.96 -6.84 -23.05
C PRO A 73 -25.24 -8.05 -22.13
N ALA A 74 -25.82 -9.12 -22.67
CA ALA A 74 -25.93 -10.41 -22.02
C ALA A 74 -25.25 -11.46 -22.92
N PRO A 75 -24.42 -12.35 -22.36
CA PRO A 75 -23.76 -13.38 -23.15
C PRO A 75 -24.79 -14.39 -23.68
N ALA A 76 -24.63 -14.77 -24.94
CA ALA A 76 -25.49 -15.72 -25.64
C ALA A 76 -24.84 -17.12 -25.69
N PRO A 77 -25.56 -18.19 -26.07
CA PRO A 77 -24.96 -19.47 -26.38
C PRO A 77 -23.83 -19.35 -27.41
N TYR A 78 -22.82 -20.21 -27.28
CA TYR A 78 -21.65 -20.19 -28.16
C TYR A 78 -22.08 -20.32 -29.64
N PRO A 79 -21.65 -19.42 -30.54
CA PRO A 79 -22.13 -19.41 -31.92
C PRO A 79 -21.95 -20.74 -32.65
N ALA A 80 -22.89 -21.08 -33.53
CA ALA A 80 -22.83 -22.33 -34.32
C ALA A 80 -21.75 -22.28 -35.41
N THR A 81 -21.41 -21.09 -35.88
CA THR A 81 -20.40 -20.84 -36.93
C THR A 81 -19.34 -19.87 -36.44
N GLY A 82 -18.13 -19.98 -36.98
CA GLY A 82 -17.06 -19.00 -36.82
C GLY A 82 -16.10 -19.04 -38.01
N ALA A 83 -15.49 -17.93 -38.35
CA ALA A 83 -14.49 -17.82 -39.41
C ALA A 83 -13.07 -18.16 -38.92
N SER A 84 -12.22 -18.59 -39.85
CA SER A 84 -10.78 -18.82 -39.60
C SER A 84 -10.03 -17.57 -40.01
N VAL A 85 -9.97 -16.59 -39.12
CA VAL A 85 -9.36 -15.27 -39.38
C VAL A 85 -8.01 -15.16 -38.69
N GLU A 86 -7.94 -15.59 -37.43
CA GLU A 86 -6.80 -15.38 -36.56
C GLU A 86 -6.33 -16.70 -35.96
N ALA A 87 -5.02 -16.92 -35.96
CA ALA A 87 -4.41 -18.09 -35.34
C ALA A 87 -3.91 -17.72 -33.94
N VAL A 88 -4.33 -18.46 -32.93
CA VAL A 88 -3.98 -18.22 -31.53
C VAL A 88 -3.56 -19.49 -30.83
N SER A 89 -2.84 -19.34 -29.71
CA SER A 89 -2.39 -20.47 -28.90
C SER A 89 -3.01 -20.47 -27.50
N PRO A 90 -4.16 -21.13 -27.31
CA PRO A 90 -4.71 -21.39 -25.98
C PRO A 90 -3.74 -22.26 -25.18
N GLN A 91 -3.51 -21.86 -23.94
CA GLN A 91 -2.56 -22.51 -23.04
C GLN A 91 -2.85 -22.14 -21.59
N LEU A 92 -2.29 -22.90 -20.66
CA LEU A 92 -2.38 -22.63 -19.24
C LEU A 92 -1.10 -21.89 -18.82
N ILE A 93 -1.22 -20.67 -18.30
CA ILE A 93 -0.06 -19.84 -17.92
C ILE A 93 0.50 -20.33 -16.60
N THR A 94 1.83 -20.45 -16.51
CA THR A 94 2.54 -20.69 -15.26
C THR A 94 3.01 -19.36 -14.70
N ILE A 95 2.49 -19.00 -13.53
CA ILE A 95 2.91 -17.83 -12.75
C ILE A 95 3.72 -18.31 -11.54
N ALA A 96 4.66 -17.51 -11.06
CA ALA A 96 5.44 -17.85 -9.88
C ALA A 96 5.68 -16.63 -9.01
N ASP A 97 5.71 -16.83 -7.69
CA ASP A 97 6.25 -15.83 -6.77
C ASP A 97 7.74 -15.59 -7.08
N PRO A 98 8.16 -14.38 -7.45
CA PRO A 98 9.55 -14.10 -7.79
C PRO A 98 10.52 -14.28 -6.62
N ALA A 99 10.05 -14.26 -5.36
CA ALA A 99 10.90 -14.43 -4.19
C ALA A 99 11.14 -15.91 -3.86
N THR A 100 10.09 -16.74 -3.87
CA THR A 100 10.18 -18.15 -3.44
C THR A 100 10.22 -19.15 -4.59
N GLY A 101 9.82 -18.74 -5.80
CA GLY A 101 9.61 -19.63 -6.93
C GLY A 101 8.34 -20.50 -6.83
N THR A 102 7.47 -20.26 -5.84
CA THR A 102 6.22 -20.99 -5.69
C THR A 102 5.33 -20.74 -6.91
N THR A 103 4.99 -21.81 -7.62
CA THR A 103 4.26 -21.73 -8.89
C THR A 103 2.75 -21.90 -8.71
N ALA A 104 1.99 -21.25 -9.58
CA ALA A 104 0.57 -21.49 -9.78
C ALA A 104 0.21 -21.46 -11.26
N SER A 105 -1.05 -21.77 -11.56
CA SER A 105 -1.57 -21.77 -12.92
C SER A 105 -2.66 -20.72 -13.07
N ALA A 106 -2.67 -20.03 -14.20
CA ALA A 106 -3.63 -18.99 -14.53
C ALA A 106 -4.09 -19.12 -16.00
N TYR A 107 -5.25 -18.55 -16.30
CA TYR A 107 -5.72 -18.32 -17.66
C TYR A 107 -5.67 -16.82 -17.98
N CYS A 108 -5.53 -16.49 -19.26
CA CYS A 108 -5.66 -15.11 -19.72
C CYS A 108 -7.14 -14.71 -19.85
N ILE A 109 -7.48 -13.47 -19.52
CA ILE A 109 -8.86 -12.95 -19.57
C ILE A 109 -8.97 -11.62 -20.34
N ASP A 110 -7.96 -11.30 -21.15
CA ASP A 110 -7.88 -10.07 -21.94
C ASP A 110 -7.28 -10.40 -23.32
N PHE A 111 -8.13 -10.82 -24.25
CA PHE A 111 -7.70 -11.34 -25.56
C PHE A 111 -7.12 -10.26 -26.48
N SER A 112 -7.31 -8.97 -26.22
CA SER A 112 -6.80 -7.93 -27.14
C SER A 112 -5.46 -7.34 -26.70
N THR A 113 -4.89 -7.86 -25.60
CA THR A 113 -3.65 -7.37 -25.01
C THR A 113 -2.56 -8.42 -25.17
N GLU A 114 -1.30 -8.03 -25.36
CA GLU A 114 -0.18 -8.99 -25.41
C GLU A 114 0.38 -9.26 -24.00
N THR A 115 1.02 -10.41 -23.78
CA THR A 115 1.77 -10.69 -22.53
C THR A 115 2.86 -11.71 -22.81
N GLY A 116 3.84 -11.86 -21.91
CA GLY A 116 4.86 -12.89 -22.06
C GLY A 116 5.58 -13.23 -20.77
N VAL A 117 6.58 -14.11 -20.89
CA VAL A 117 7.45 -14.50 -19.77
C VAL A 117 8.16 -13.28 -19.20
N GLY A 118 8.13 -13.10 -17.87
CA GLY A 118 8.73 -11.95 -17.19
C GLY A 118 7.76 -10.80 -16.91
N ALA A 119 6.53 -10.81 -17.44
CA ALA A 119 5.50 -9.88 -17.01
C ALA A 119 5.06 -10.19 -15.57
N GLY A 120 5.07 -9.18 -14.71
CA GLY A 120 4.69 -9.26 -13.30
C GLY A 120 3.28 -8.73 -13.04
N TYR A 121 2.67 -9.24 -11.98
CA TYR A 121 1.27 -9.04 -11.64
C TYR A 121 1.05 -8.87 -10.14
N LYS A 122 -0.05 -8.22 -9.80
CA LYS A 122 -0.60 -8.08 -8.44
C LYS A 122 -2.09 -8.41 -8.44
N ILE A 123 -2.62 -8.89 -7.33
CA ILE A 123 -4.04 -9.15 -7.14
C ILE A 123 -4.84 -7.86 -7.36
N GLY A 124 -6.01 -8.00 -7.97
CA GLY A 124 -6.98 -6.92 -8.09
C GLY A 124 -8.42 -7.43 -8.04
N GLU A 125 -9.31 -6.53 -7.66
CA GLU A 125 -10.77 -6.76 -7.69
C GLU A 125 -11.25 -6.91 -9.14
N TRP A 126 -12.34 -7.66 -9.33
CA TRP A 126 -13.00 -7.84 -10.62
C TRP A 126 -13.39 -6.51 -11.27
N ASP A 127 -13.95 -5.59 -10.49
CA ASP A 127 -14.35 -4.27 -10.99
C ASP A 127 -13.15 -3.48 -11.53
N ALA A 128 -11.99 -3.56 -10.87
CA ALA A 128 -10.76 -2.89 -11.31
C ALA A 128 -10.20 -3.48 -12.62
N SER A 129 -10.50 -4.75 -12.90
CA SER A 129 -10.07 -5.42 -14.12
C SER A 129 -10.78 -4.93 -15.37
N ASN A 130 -12.01 -4.41 -15.23
CA ASN A 130 -12.90 -4.07 -16.35
C ASN A 130 -13.14 -5.23 -17.34
N VAL A 131 -13.01 -6.48 -16.90
CA VAL A 131 -13.30 -7.67 -17.73
C VAL A 131 -14.78 -8.04 -17.57
N PRO A 132 -15.56 -8.14 -18.66
CA PRO A 132 -16.96 -8.48 -18.57
C PRO A 132 -17.15 -9.97 -18.21
N ASN A 133 -18.35 -10.31 -17.73
CA ASN A 133 -18.79 -11.70 -17.56
C ASN A 133 -17.91 -12.57 -16.65
N LEU A 134 -17.15 -11.97 -15.72
CA LEU A 134 -16.28 -12.68 -14.79
C LEU A 134 -17.03 -13.71 -13.92
N THR A 135 -18.33 -13.51 -13.70
CA THR A 135 -19.15 -14.50 -12.99
C THR A 135 -19.22 -15.84 -13.72
N TYR A 136 -19.35 -15.82 -15.05
CA TYR A 136 -19.34 -17.03 -15.88
C TYR A 136 -17.95 -17.64 -15.99
N ILE A 137 -16.92 -16.79 -16.09
CA ILE A 137 -15.52 -17.24 -16.06
C ILE A 137 -15.23 -17.97 -14.74
N ASN A 138 -15.68 -17.43 -13.60
CA ASN A 138 -15.46 -18.08 -12.30
C ASN A 138 -16.20 -19.43 -12.17
N TYR A 139 -17.39 -19.56 -12.78
CA TYR A 139 -18.04 -20.86 -12.91
C TYR A 139 -17.15 -21.85 -13.67
N ILE A 140 -16.57 -21.45 -14.80
CA ILE A 140 -15.68 -22.30 -15.60
C ILE A 140 -14.47 -22.74 -14.76
N LEU A 141 -13.79 -21.80 -14.10
CA LEU A 141 -12.60 -22.08 -13.28
C LEU A 141 -12.90 -23.04 -12.12
N THR A 142 -14.11 -22.96 -11.54
CA THR A 142 -14.53 -23.83 -10.44
C THR A 142 -14.95 -25.24 -10.91
N ASN A 143 -15.36 -25.41 -12.15
CA ASN A 143 -15.97 -26.66 -12.62
C ASN A 143 -15.15 -27.42 -13.66
N TYR A 144 -14.05 -26.84 -14.17
CA TYR A 144 -13.22 -27.42 -15.22
C TYR A 144 -11.74 -27.44 -14.87
N PHE A 145 -10.94 -27.97 -15.80
CA PHE A 145 -9.49 -28.11 -15.68
C PHE A 145 -8.77 -26.74 -15.53
N PRO A 146 -7.76 -26.62 -14.66
CA PRO A 146 -7.11 -27.68 -13.88
C PRO A 146 -7.76 -27.99 -12.52
N PHE A 147 -8.63 -27.11 -12.00
CA PHE A 147 -9.18 -27.24 -10.66
C PHE A 147 -10.05 -28.50 -10.49
N ASN A 148 -11.06 -28.68 -11.35
CA ASN A 148 -11.87 -29.89 -11.35
C ASN A 148 -11.45 -30.81 -12.51
N THR A 149 -10.72 -31.87 -12.19
CA THR A 149 -10.27 -32.88 -13.17
C THR A 149 -11.35 -33.92 -13.49
N ALA A 150 -12.42 -34.01 -12.70
CA ALA A 150 -13.57 -34.88 -12.91
C ALA A 150 -14.76 -34.11 -13.53
N ASN A 151 -14.50 -33.42 -14.64
CA ASN A 151 -15.46 -32.54 -15.31
C ASN A 151 -16.07 -33.21 -16.58
N PRO A 152 -17.11 -32.62 -17.20
CA PRO A 152 -17.78 -33.19 -18.38
C PRO A 152 -16.91 -33.39 -19.63
N ILE A 153 -15.74 -32.73 -19.71
CA ILE A 153 -14.77 -32.86 -20.81
C ILE A 153 -13.49 -33.59 -20.38
N SER A 154 -13.49 -34.25 -19.22
CA SER A 154 -12.32 -34.92 -18.62
C SER A 154 -11.74 -36.07 -19.47
N ALA A 155 -12.52 -36.61 -20.41
CA ALA A 155 -12.05 -37.62 -21.36
C ALA A 155 -11.12 -37.06 -22.45
N LEU A 156 -11.07 -35.73 -22.61
CA LEU A 156 -10.17 -35.07 -23.56
C LEU A 156 -8.74 -35.02 -23.03
N THR A 157 -7.76 -34.86 -23.93
CA THR A 157 -6.37 -34.64 -23.50
C THR A 157 -6.23 -33.32 -22.73
N PRO A 158 -5.23 -33.16 -21.85
CA PRO A 158 -5.01 -31.90 -21.13
C PRO A 158 -4.94 -30.67 -22.05
N ALA A 159 -4.25 -30.78 -23.20
CA ALA A 159 -4.20 -29.70 -24.19
C ALA A 159 -5.57 -29.37 -24.81
N GLN A 160 -6.40 -30.38 -25.07
CA GLN A 160 -7.77 -30.15 -25.54
C GLN A 160 -8.67 -29.53 -24.46
N GLN A 161 -8.51 -29.93 -23.19
CA GLN A 161 -9.24 -29.32 -22.08
C GLN A 161 -8.85 -27.86 -21.89
N VAL A 162 -7.55 -27.56 -21.82
CA VAL A 162 -7.00 -26.20 -21.72
C VAL A 162 -7.47 -25.34 -22.89
N ALA A 163 -7.42 -25.87 -24.12
CA ALA A 163 -7.90 -25.14 -25.29
C ALA A 163 -9.39 -24.82 -25.20
N ALA A 164 -10.21 -25.79 -24.78
CA ALA A 164 -11.64 -25.59 -24.65
C ALA A 164 -11.99 -24.55 -23.56
N VAL A 165 -11.32 -24.63 -22.41
CA VAL A 165 -11.50 -23.73 -21.26
C VAL A 165 -11.03 -22.32 -21.58
N GLN A 166 -9.79 -22.13 -22.04
CA GLN A 166 -9.25 -20.80 -22.37
C GLN A 166 -10.07 -20.11 -23.47
N THR A 167 -10.55 -20.87 -24.46
CA THR A 167 -11.45 -20.31 -25.49
C THR A 167 -12.81 -19.93 -24.92
N ALA A 168 -13.39 -20.74 -24.02
CA ALA A 168 -14.65 -20.39 -23.36
C ALA A 168 -14.51 -19.13 -22.50
N ILE A 169 -13.36 -18.97 -21.83
CA ILE A 169 -13.01 -17.75 -21.10
C ILE A 169 -12.94 -16.55 -22.06
N TRP A 170 -12.20 -16.64 -23.17
CA TRP A 170 -12.12 -15.58 -24.17
C TRP A 170 -13.44 -15.26 -24.86
N TYR A 171 -14.35 -16.24 -24.95
CA TYR A 171 -15.72 -15.95 -25.39
C TYR A 171 -16.44 -15.03 -24.41
N PHE A 172 -16.33 -15.26 -23.10
CA PHE A 172 -16.98 -14.40 -22.11
C PHE A 172 -16.28 -13.06 -21.92
N SER A 173 -14.95 -13.00 -21.99
CA SER A 173 -14.20 -11.74 -21.82
C SER A 173 -14.19 -10.86 -23.06
N ASP A 174 -14.07 -11.45 -24.26
CA ASP A 174 -13.77 -10.71 -25.50
C ASP A 174 -14.66 -11.09 -26.70
N GLY A 175 -15.40 -12.20 -26.62
CA GLY A 175 -16.24 -12.67 -27.72
C GLY A 175 -15.51 -13.48 -28.78
N PHE A 176 -14.40 -14.12 -28.42
CA PHE A 176 -13.65 -14.99 -29.33
C PHE A 176 -14.44 -16.27 -29.67
N VAL A 177 -14.50 -16.60 -30.96
CA VAL A 177 -15.22 -17.76 -31.50
C VAL A 177 -14.32 -18.56 -32.42
N LEU A 178 -14.18 -19.85 -32.11
CA LEU A 178 -13.44 -20.81 -32.92
C LEU A 178 -14.05 -21.01 -34.30
N ALA A 179 -13.16 -21.06 -35.29
CA ALA A 179 -13.47 -21.34 -36.68
C ALA A 179 -14.20 -22.68 -36.84
N THR A 180 -15.15 -22.71 -37.75
CA THR A 180 -15.84 -23.95 -38.12
C THR A 180 -14.90 -24.85 -38.92
N GLY A 181 -14.78 -26.12 -38.50
CA GLY A 181 -14.14 -27.18 -39.29
C GLY A 181 -12.64 -27.42 -39.03
N THR A 182 -11.94 -26.58 -38.27
CA THR A 182 -10.50 -26.78 -37.98
C THR A 182 -10.25 -27.65 -36.75
N ASN A 183 -11.04 -27.50 -35.69
CA ASN A 183 -10.89 -28.29 -34.47
C ASN A 183 -12.26 -28.63 -33.83
N PRO A 184 -13.04 -29.56 -34.43
CA PRO A 184 -14.41 -29.83 -33.99
C PRO A 184 -14.49 -30.38 -32.56
N ILE A 185 -13.46 -31.08 -32.09
CA ILE A 185 -13.40 -31.61 -30.72
C ILE A 185 -13.35 -30.46 -29.71
N VAL A 186 -12.36 -29.56 -29.86
CA VAL A 186 -12.21 -28.40 -28.96
C VAL A 186 -13.42 -27.48 -29.07
N ARG A 187 -13.92 -27.24 -30.29
CA ARG A 187 -15.10 -26.38 -30.51
C ARG A 187 -16.35 -26.90 -29.79
N ASN A 188 -16.64 -28.20 -29.89
CA ASN A 188 -17.79 -28.80 -29.22
C ASN A 188 -17.63 -28.75 -27.69
N ALA A 189 -16.41 -28.95 -27.20
CA ALA A 189 -16.09 -28.82 -25.78
C ALA A 189 -16.26 -27.38 -25.28
N THR A 190 -15.78 -26.37 -26.03
CA THR A 190 -15.99 -24.95 -25.71
C THR A 190 -17.47 -24.62 -25.66
N ALA A 191 -18.26 -25.04 -26.66
CA ALA A 191 -19.70 -24.80 -26.68
C ALA A 191 -20.40 -25.39 -25.45
N LEU A 192 -20.02 -26.60 -25.03
CA LEU A 192 -20.52 -27.24 -23.81
C LEU A 192 -20.15 -26.45 -22.55
N VAL A 193 -18.89 -26.02 -22.43
CA VAL A 193 -18.42 -25.22 -21.28
C VAL A 193 -19.19 -23.90 -21.18
N VAL A 194 -19.35 -23.19 -22.30
CA VAL A 194 -20.11 -21.94 -22.37
C VAL A 194 -21.57 -22.16 -21.99
N GLN A 195 -22.21 -23.20 -22.52
CA GLN A 195 -23.61 -23.50 -22.21
C GLN A 195 -23.80 -23.82 -20.73
N ASN A 196 -22.94 -24.65 -20.14
CA ASN A 196 -23.00 -24.96 -18.71
C ASN A 196 -22.81 -23.72 -17.83
N ALA A 197 -21.92 -22.79 -18.23
CA ALA A 197 -21.75 -21.53 -17.53
C ALA A 197 -23.01 -20.67 -17.60
N LEU A 198 -23.63 -20.52 -18.79
CA LEU A 198 -24.87 -19.78 -18.96
C LEU A 198 -26.01 -20.37 -18.10
N ASP A 199 -26.17 -21.69 -18.15
CA ASP A 199 -27.21 -22.42 -17.41
C ASP A 199 -27.05 -22.29 -15.89
N SER A 200 -25.82 -22.07 -15.40
CA SER A 200 -25.55 -21.86 -13.98
C SER A 200 -25.95 -20.48 -13.46
N GLY A 201 -26.03 -19.47 -14.33
CA GLY A 201 -26.17 -18.07 -13.95
C GLY A 201 -24.87 -17.39 -13.46
N GLY A 202 -23.74 -18.11 -13.47
CA GLY A 202 -22.43 -17.62 -13.00
C GLY A 202 -22.22 -17.78 -11.49
N LEU A 203 -20.99 -17.53 -11.03
CA LEU A 203 -20.59 -17.51 -9.63
C LEU A 203 -20.12 -16.11 -9.22
N PRO A 204 -20.31 -15.68 -7.95
CA PRO A 204 -19.82 -14.38 -7.49
C PRO A 204 -18.29 -14.32 -7.44
N GLU A 205 -17.75 -13.12 -7.23
CA GLU A 205 -16.33 -12.91 -6.97
C GLU A 205 -15.88 -13.68 -5.73
N PRO A 206 -14.78 -14.45 -5.81
CA PRO A 206 -14.21 -15.05 -4.61
C PRO A 206 -13.73 -13.94 -3.66
N PRO A 207 -13.91 -14.08 -2.34
CA PRO A 207 -13.41 -13.09 -1.39
C PRO A 207 -11.89 -12.96 -1.53
N LEU A 208 -11.40 -11.74 -1.72
CA LEU A 208 -9.98 -11.46 -1.79
C LEU A 208 -9.42 -11.20 -0.39
N PRO A 209 -8.29 -11.83 -0.03
CA PRO A 209 -7.55 -11.42 1.14
C PRO A 209 -6.95 -10.03 0.92
N THR A 210 -6.75 -9.29 2.00
CA THR A 210 -6.32 -7.89 1.96
C THR A 210 -5.09 -7.67 2.85
N LEU A 211 -4.14 -6.91 2.31
CA LEU A 211 -2.98 -6.40 3.01
C LEU A 211 -2.64 -5.04 2.43
N ALA A 212 -2.63 -3.99 3.25
CA ALA A 212 -2.31 -2.64 2.83
C ALA A 212 -1.53 -1.89 3.91
N ILE A 213 -0.75 -0.89 3.50
CA ILE A 213 -0.02 0.00 4.41
C ILE A 213 -0.31 1.44 4.00
N ASP A 214 -0.76 2.26 4.96
CA ASP A 214 -1.06 3.67 4.76
C ASP A 214 -0.14 4.57 5.61
N PRO A 215 0.48 5.62 5.04
CA PRO A 215 0.54 5.91 3.60
C PRO A 215 1.47 4.96 2.83
N ALA A 216 1.13 4.67 1.57
CA ALA A 216 1.95 3.84 0.68
C ALA A 216 3.19 4.57 0.13
N THR A 217 3.26 5.88 0.28
CA THR A 217 4.41 6.72 -0.08
C THR A 217 4.69 7.74 1.02
N SER A 218 5.95 8.03 1.30
CA SER A 218 6.31 9.07 2.27
C SER A 218 7.68 9.69 2.00
N GLN A 219 7.99 10.77 2.73
CA GLN A 219 9.29 11.42 2.71
C GLN A 219 9.97 11.24 4.07
N ILE A 220 11.26 10.91 4.08
CA ILE A 220 12.04 10.69 5.32
C ILE A 220 13.30 11.56 5.35
N PRO A 221 13.61 12.23 6.48
CA PRO A 221 14.85 12.96 6.64
C PRO A 221 16.08 12.10 6.38
N ALA A 222 16.99 12.58 5.53
CA ALA A 222 18.29 11.92 5.30
C ALA A 222 19.19 11.93 6.55
N THR A 223 18.87 12.75 7.55
CA THR A 223 19.55 12.89 8.84
C THR A 223 19.23 11.77 9.84
N GLY A 224 18.31 10.85 9.51
CA GLY A 224 18.08 9.62 10.28
C GLY A 224 17.01 9.73 11.36
N GLU A 225 16.16 10.76 11.33
CA GLU A 225 14.96 10.79 12.15
C GLU A 225 13.97 9.70 11.73
N VAL A 226 13.14 9.31 12.70
CA VAL A 226 12.15 8.24 12.56
C VAL A 226 10.82 8.85 12.12
N VAL A 227 10.25 8.33 11.04
CA VAL A 227 8.99 8.77 10.43
C VAL A 227 7.92 7.69 10.58
N GLY A 228 6.68 8.11 10.85
CA GLY A 228 5.52 7.24 11.00
C GLY A 228 4.41 7.88 11.85
N PRO A 229 3.37 7.13 12.21
CA PRO A 229 3.20 5.71 11.92
C PRO A 229 2.82 5.44 10.45
N PHE A 230 3.26 4.30 9.94
CA PHE A 230 2.67 3.60 8.81
C PHE A 230 1.74 2.53 9.35
N THR A 231 0.46 2.60 9.04
CA THR A 231 -0.54 1.69 9.60
C THR A 231 -0.81 0.54 8.63
N VAL A 232 -0.62 -0.68 9.12
CA VAL A 232 -0.97 -1.91 8.42
C VAL A 232 -2.45 -2.19 8.58
N SER A 233 -3.13 -2.53 7.50
CA SER A 233 -4.56 -2.84 7.47
C SER A 233 -4.83 -4.06 6.58
N GLY A 234 -6.05 -4.59 6.66
CA GLY A 234 -6.48 -5.80 5.95
C GLY A 234 -6.84 -6.94 6.90
N ASP A 235 -6.75 -8.17 6.42
CA ASP A 235 -7.07 -9.39 7.18
C ASP A 235 -5.92 -10.41 7.22
N ILE A 236 -4.83 -10.16 6.49
CA ILE A 236 -3.64 -11.00 6.48
C ILE A 236 -2.57 -10.48 7.43
N THR A 237 -1.95 -11.38 8.19
CA THR A 237 -0.70 -11.12 8.91
C THR A 237 0.48 -11.35 7.98
N GLY A 238 1.36 -10.35 7.86
CA GLY A 238 2.57 -10.46 7.04
C GLY A 238 3.85 -10.46 7.88
N THR A 239 4.98 -10.48 7.18
CA THR A 239 6.32 -10.23 7.75
C THR A 239 7.08 -9.24 6.87
N LEU A 240 8.07 -8.56 7.46
CA LEU A 240 8.95 -7.65 6.72
C LEU A 240 9.90 -8.45 5.83
N ASP A 241 9.70 -8.43 4.52
CA ASP A 241 10.54 -9.21 3.60
C ASP A 241 11.57 -8.35 2.85
N VAL A 242 11.34 -7.03 2.73
CA VAL A 242 12.27 -6.10 2.10
C VAL A 242 12.35 -4.79 2.89
N ALA A 243 13.56 -4.29 3.10
CA ALA A 243 13.85 -2.95 3.60
C ALA A 243 15.06 -2.37 2.85
N LEU A 244 14.84 -1.36 2.01
CA LEU A 244 15.81 -0.79 1.08
C LEU A 244 16.14 0.66 1.46
N GLY A 245 17.36 0.89 1.93
CA GLY A 245 17.84 2.20 2.40
C GLY A 245 17.07 2.77 3.59
N VAL A 246 16.31 1.91 4.28
CA VAL A 246 15.61 2.22 5.54
C VAL A 246 15.78 1.09 6.54
N GLU A 247 15.57 1.43 7.81
CA GLU A 247 15.32 0.48 8.90
C GLU A 247 13.89 0.69 9.41
N VAL A 248 13.21 -0.39 9.82
CA VAL A 248 11.79 -0.37 10.23
C VAL A 248 11.67 -0.77 11.70
N PHE A 249 10.74 -0.14 12.43
CA PHE A 249 10.56 -0.30 13.88
C PHE A 249 9.08 -0.47 14.25
N PHE A 250 8.83 -1.16 15.37
CA PHE A 250 7.51 -1.26 16.00
C PHE A 250 7.18 -0.06 16.91
N ASP A 251 8.12 0.86 17.12
CA ASP A 251 7.97 2.00 18.02
C ASP A 251 8.57 3.29 17.45
N ALA A 252 7.96 4.43 17.81
CA ALA A 252 8.41 5.75 17.38
C ALA A 252 9.81 6.14 17.92
N ALA A 253 10.27 5.50 19.00
CA ALA A 253 11.59 5.76 19.58
C ALA A 253 12.70 4.97 18.88
N ALA A 254 12.37 4.14 17.88
CA ALA A 254 13.30 3.27 17.15
C ALA A 254 14.15 2.39 18.08
N THR A 255 13.50 1.79 19.08
CA THR A 255 14.14 0.88 20.04
C THR A 255 13.83 -0.59 19.76
N GLN A 256 12.78 -0.87 18.98
CA GLN A 256 12.30 -2.21 18.64
C GLN A 256 12.35 -2.38 17.12
N PRO A 257 13.50 -2.77 16.54
CA PRO A 257 13.62 -3.02 15.12
C PRO A 257 12.76 -4.22 14.71
N VAL A 258 12.18 -4.15 13.52
CA VAL A 258 11.41 -5.23 12.89
C VAL A 258 12.37 -6.17 12.16
N THR A 259 12.23 -7.46 12.39
CA THR A 259 12.97 -8.52 11.70
C THR A 259 12.06 -9.28 10.73
N SER A 260 12.65 -10.06 9.83
CA SER A 260 11.90 -10.82 8.82
C SER A 260 11.05 -11.96 9.38
N THR A 261 11.19 -12.28 10.67
CA THR A 261 10.40 -13.31 11.36
C THR A 261 9.30 -12.73 12.25
N ASP A 262 9.28 -11.41 12.45
CA ASP A 262 8.30 -10.79 13.33
C ASP A 262 6.93 -10.73 12.64
N PRO A 263 5.85 -11.16 13.32
CA PRO A 263 4.51 -11.07 12.76
C PRO A 263 4.02 -9.62 12.75
N ILE A 264 3.46 -9.20 11.62
CA ILE A 264 2.88 -7.88 11.40
C ILE A 264 1.38 -8.06 11.11
N PRO A 265 0.53 -8.19 12.14
CA PRO A 265 -0.91 -8.32 11.95
C PRO A 265 -1.56 -6.98 11.56
N PRO A 266 -2.80 -7.01 11.02
CA PRO A 266 -3.58 -5.80 10.81
C PRO A 266 -3.73 -4.96 12.08
N GLY A 267 -3.66 -3.64 11.94
CA GLY A 267 -3.64 -2.67 13.04
C GLY A 267 -2.23 -2.34 13.57
N THR A 268 -1.20 -3.04 13.12
CA THR A 268 0.19 -2.72 13.48
C THR A 268 0.58 -1.34 12.97
N ARG A 269 1.28 -0.57 13.79
CA ARG A 269 1.89 0.71 13.42
C ARG A 269 3.38 0.50 13.29
N LEU A 270 3.95 0.92 12.18
CA LEU A 270 5.37 0.82 11.86
C LEU A 270 5.98 2.21 11.75
N TRP A 271 7.28 2.30 12.01
CA TRP A 271 8.06 3.51 11.80
C TRP A 271 9.29 3.19 10.97
N ALA A 272 9.77 4.13 10.18
CA ALA A 272 10.94 3.94 9.34
C ALA A 272 11.96 5.05 9.56
N ARG A 273 13.24 4.68 9.50
CA ARG A 273 14.39 5.59 9.54
C ARG A 273 15.20 5.44 8.28
N TRP A 274 15.66 6.55 7.71
CA TRP A 274 16.59 6.52 6.59
C TRP A 274 17.96 5.99 7.02
N THR A 275 18.50 5.03 6.26
CA THR A 275 19.87 4.51 6.43
C THR A 275 20.72 4.72 5.18
N GLY A 276 20.09 4.97 4.03
CA GLY A 276 20.75 5.11 2.75
C GLY A 276 21.41 3.81 2.26
N PRO A 277 22.10 3.86 1.11
CA PRO A 277 22.17 4.97 0.17
C PRO A 277 20.82 5.21 -0.53
N VAL A 278 20.73 6.27 -1.34
CA VAL A 278 19.64 6.43 -2.31
C VAL A 278 19.75 5.32 -3.35
N LEU A 279 18.67 4.57 -3.54
CA LEU A 279 18.55 3.46 -4.48
C LEU A 279 17.48 3.81 -5.52
N PRO A 280 17.37 3.04 -6.62
CA PRO A 280 16.26 3.20 -7.57
C PRO A 280 14.88 3.09 -6.89
N ILE A 281 14.81 2.29 -5.81
CA ILE A 281 13.64 2.17 -4.95
C ILE A 281 14.14 2.13 -3.50
N ASN A 282 13.59 3.02 -2.67
CA ASN A 282 13.79 3.01 -1.23
C ASN A 282 12.44 2.78 -0.53
N GLY A 283 12.48 2.14 0.64
CA GLY A 283 11.28 1.85 1.42
C GLY A 283 11.26 0.44 1.97
N PHE A 284 10.09 -0.02 2.40
CA PHE A 284 9.94 -1.35 2.96
C PHE A 284 8.66 -2.04 2.48
N ARG A 285 8.68 -3.37 2.50
CA ARG A 285 7.58 -4.22 2.07
C ARG A 285 7.25 -5.25 3.13
N VAL A 286 5.94 -5.44 3.33
CA VAL A 286 5.38 -6.51 4.13
C VAL A 286 4.73 -7.50 3.17
N THR A 287 5.08 -8.77 3.34
CA THR A 287 4.50 -9.87 2.56
C THR A 287 3.69 -10.77 3.47
N GLY A 288 2.42 -10.93 3.13
CA GLY A 288 1.56 -12.00 3.66
C GLY A 288 1.59 -13.20 2.72
N VAL A 289 1.40 -14.40 3.24
CA VAL A 289 1.23 -15.61 2.42
C VAL A 289 -0.08 -16.26 2.82
N THR A 290 -0.97 -16.47 1.86
CA THR A 290 -2.32 -16.95 2.13
C THR A 290 -2.85 -17.80 0.98
N SER A 291 -3.91 -18.57 1.25
CA SER A 291 -4.60 -19.36 0.23
C SER A 291 -5.50 -18.45 -0.61
N LEU A 292 -5.23 -18.40 -1.91
CA LEU A 292 -6.03 -17.70 -2.91
C LEU A 292 -6.91 -18.69 -3.64
N THR A 293 -8.17 -18.32 -3.84
CA THR A 293 -9.15 -19.16 -4.54
C THR A 293 -9.06 -18.94 -6.05
N GLN A 294 -9.35 -19.96 -6.86
CA GLN A 294 -9.54 -19.78 -8.30
C GLN A 294 -10.56 -18.67 -8.58
N GLY A 295 -10.41 -17.95 -9.68
CA GLY A 295 -11.20 -16.74 -9.96
C GLY A 295 -10.59 -15.45 -9.41
N THR A 296 -9.52 -15.53 -8.60
CA THR A 296 -8.72 -14.36 -8.21
C THR A 296 -8.09 -13.72 -9.45
N VAL A 297 -8.34 -12.43 -9.68
CA VAL A 297 -7.79 -11.69 -10.82
C VAL A 297 -6.41 -11.12 -10.47
N TYR A 298 -5.53 -11.18 -11.47
CA TYR A 298 -4.20 -10.59 -11.45
C TYR A 298 -4.11 -9.50 -12.52
N LEU A 299 -3.79 -8.29 -12.07
CA LEU A 299 -3.58 -7.12 -12.90
C LEU A 299 -2.09 -6.90 -13.11
N TYR A 300 -1.73 -6.46 -14.31
CA TYR A 300 -0.35 -6.17 -14.66
C TYR A 300 0.25 -5.12 -13.70
N ASP A 301 1.45 -5.40 -13.20
CA ASP A 301 2.25 -4.45 -12.44
C ASP A 301 3.21 -3.73 -13.39
N PRO A 302 2.99 -2.44 -13.71
CA PRO A 302 3.84 -1.71 -14.65
C PRO A 302 5.28 -1.54 -14.17
N ASP A 303 5.55 -1.71 -12.86
CA ASP A 303 6.91 -1.67 -12.33
C ASP A 303 7.72 -2.95 -12.64
N SER A 304 7.04 -4.01 -13.10
CA SER A 304 7.65 -5.33 -13.32
C SER A 304 8.31 -5.48 -14.69
N SER A 305 8.04 -4.60 -15.65
CA SER A 305 8.65 -4.71 -16.98
C SER A 305 8.64 -3.39 -17.74
N GLY A 306 9.10 -3.41 -18.99
CA GLY A 306 9.03 -2.25 -19.90
C GLY A 306 7.70 -2.14 -20.67
N LEU A 307 6.75 -3.05 -20.46
CA LEU A 307 5.47 -3.03 -21.18
C LEU A 307 4.54 -1.95 -20.63
N ASP A 308 3.82 -1.28 -21.52
CA ASP A 308 2.77 -0.30 -21.16
C ASP A 308 1.53 -0.98 -20.56
N GLN A 309 1.26 -2.21 -21.01
CA GLN A 309 0.15 -3.06 -20.57
C GLN A 309 0.49 -4.53 -20.79
N ALA A 310 -0.16 -5.42 -20.04
CA ALA A 310 -0.11 -6.86 -20.29
C ALA A 310 -1.49 -7.50 -20.03
N GLN A 311 -1.73 -8.67 -20.61
CA GLN A 311 -3.00 -9.40 -20.43
C GLN A 311 -3.31 -9.62 -18.96
N LYS A 312 -4.53 -9.28 -18.55
CA LYS A 312 -5.04 -9.66 -17.24
C LYS A 312 -5.11 -11.18 -17.14
N LEU A 313 -4.80 -11.70 -15.96
CA LEU A 313 -4.83 -13.13 -15.68
C LEU A 313 -5.89 -13.43 -14.63
N VAL A 314 -6.33 -14.69 -14.60
CA VAL A 314 -7.19 -15.22 -13.55
C VAL A 314 -6.67 -16.54 -13.03
N LEU A 315 -6.62 -16.70 -11.72
CA LEU A 315 -6.08 -17.89 -11.07
C LEU A 315 -6.94 -19.12 -11.42
N ALA A 316 -6.29 -20.18 -11.90
CA ALA A 316 -6.97 -21.36 -12.44
C ALA A 316 -7.27 -22.44 -11.40
N GLN A 317 -6.64 -22.38 -10.23
CA GLN A 317 -6.82 -23.33 -9.13
C GLN A 317 -6.45 -22.68 -7.81
N THR A 318 -7.09 -23.11 -6.71
CA THR A 318 -6.69 -22.69 -5.37
C THR A 318 -5.22 -22.99 -5.13
N THR A 319 -4.48 -22.01 -4.62
CA THR A 319 -3.07 -22.17 -4.28
C THR A 319 -2.67 -21.20 -3.17
N THR A 320 -1.49 -21.39 -2.59
CA THR A 320 -0.92 -20.48 -1.61
C THR A 320 0.10 -19.58 -2.31
N LEU A 321 -0.14 -18.27 -2.29
CA LEU A 321 0.68 -17.27 -2.96
C LEU A 321 0.88 -16.04 -2.07
N PRO A 322 1.88 -15.18 -2.36
CA PRO A 322 2.10 -13.97 -1.61
C PRO A 322 1.04 -12.89 -1.93
N ILE A 323 0.72 -12.09 -0.93
CA ILE A 323 0.10 -10.76 -1.06
C ILE A 323 1.09 -9.73 -0.52
N ARG A 324 1.30 -8.62 -1.24
CA ARG A 324 2.38 -7.67 -0.93
C ARG A 324 1.86 -6.25 -0.77
N ALA A 325 2.24 -5.62 0.34
CA ALA A 325 2.04 -4.19 0.54
C ALA A 325 3.34 -3.53 0.94
N GLY A 326 3.58 -2.30 0.48
CA GLY A 326 4.83 -1.61 0.75
C GLY A 326 4.67 -0.12 0.83
N VAL A 327 5.65 0.50 1.49
CA VAL A 327 5.82 1.94 1.56
C VAL A 327 7.05 2.31 0.75
N ARG A 328 6.88 3.15 -0.27
CA ARG A 328 8.00 3.78 -0.96
C ARG A 328 8.38 5.06 -0.25
N VAL A 329 9.67 5.32 -0.13
CA VAL A 329 10.14 6.54 0.53
C VAL A 329 11.12 7.30 -0.33
N GLU A 330 11.05 8.62 -0.23
CA GLU A 330 12.06 9.53 -0.77
C GLU A 330 12.79 10.19 0.39
N SER A 331 14.11 10.26 0.31
CA SER A 331 14.88 11.03 1.28
C SER A 331 14.91 12.51 0.92
N TYR A 332 14.97 13.36 1.93
CA TYR A 332 15.19 14.79 1.77
C TYR A 332 16.25 15.31 2.73
N ALA A 333 16.94 16.37 2.31
CA ALA A 333 17.86 17.07 3.18
C ALA A 333 17.08 17.82 4.26
N ALA A 334 17.42 17.59 5.52
CA ALA A 334 16.73 18.15 6.67
C ALA A 334 17.69 18.91 7.59
N GLY A 335 17.19 20.00 8.16
CA GLY A 335 17.85 20.77 9.21
C GLY A 335 17.07 20.70 10.54
N SER A 336 17.46 21.55 11.48
CA SER A 336 16.83 21.65 12.79
C SER A 336 16.58 23.09 13.23
N LEU A 337 15.56 23.25 14.09
CA LEU A 337 15.20 24.47 14.78
C LEU A 337 15.31 24.27 16.29
N THR A 338 16.22 25.01 16.92
CA THR A 338 16.37 25.06 18.37
C THR A 338 15.53 26.20 18.95
N VAL A 339 14.63 25.89 19.88
CA VAL A 339 13.85 26.87 20.62
C VAL A 339 14.41 26.98 22.05
N GLN A 340 14.97 28.14 22.38
CA GLN A 340 15.41 28.48 23.72
C GLN A 340 14.27 29.12 24.50
N LYS A 341 13.77 28.44 25.53
CA LYS A 341 12.83 29.04 26.47
C LYS A 341 13.57 29.82 27.54
N VAL A 342 13.08 31.03 27.83
CA VAL A 342 13.53 31.88 28.93
C VAL A 342 12.32 32.24 29.79
N ILE A 343 12.42 32.00 31.10
CA ILE A 343 11.36 32.26 32.08
C ILE A 343 11.89 33.25 33.10
N THR A 344 11.18 34.35 33.29
CA THR A 344 11.58 35.49 34.13
C THR A 344 10.42 35.98 34.99
N GLY A 345 10.68 36.96 35.84
CA GLY A 345 9.69 37.56 36.74
C GLY A 345 9.65 36.91 38.12
N SER A 346 8.95 37.55 39.06
CA SER A 346 8.91 37.16 40.47
C SER A 346 8.13 35.87 40.74
N ALA A 347 7.26 35.44 39.80
CA ALA A 347 6.56 34.15 39.84
C ALA A 347 7.19 33.11 38.91
N ALA A 348 8.43 33.31 38.46
CA ALA A 348 9.16 32.28 37.70
C ALA A 348 9.27 30.99 38.54
N GLY A 349 8.94 29.86 37.92
CA GLY A 349 8.85 28.56 38.58
C GLY A 349 7.48 28.27 39.22
N TRP A 350 6.50 29.18 39.11
CA TRP A 350 5.13 28.97 39.60
C TRP A 350 4.11 28.86 38.45
N GLN A 351 4.55 29.11 37.22
CA GLN A 351 3.71 28.98 36.04
C GLN A 351 3.25 27.52 35.84
N GLY A 352 2.08 27.37 35.21
CA GLY A 352 1.58 26.10 34.72
C GLY A 352 2.40 25.57 33.54
N GLU A 353 1.90 24.49 32.94
CA GLU A 353 2.50 23.91 31.74
C GLU A 353 2.55 24.91 30.57
N ILE A 354 3.60 24.82 29.76
CA ILE A 354 3.76 25.61 28.55
C ILE A 354 3.86 24.66 27.36
N THR A 355 3.18 24.97 26.26
CA THR A 355 3.28 24.22 25.00
C THR A 355 3.92 25.12 23.95
N ILE A 356 5.05 24.68 23.40
CA ILE A 356 5.69 25.29 22.23
C ILE A 356 5.23 24.54 20.99
N GLN A 357 4.87 25.30 19.94
CA GLN A 357 4.47 24.74 18.65
C GLN A 357 5.21 25.43 17.51
N ILE A 358 5.61 24.65 16.51
CA ILE A 358 6.13 25.15 15.25
C ILE A 358 5.12 24.90 14.12
N ALA A 359 5.01 25.87 13.22
CA ALA A 359 4.27 25.74 11.97
C ALA A 359 5.17 26.18 10.82
N CYS A 360 5.46 25.26 9.89
CA CYS A 360 6.38 25.50 8.78
C CYS A 360 5.66 25.55 7.43
N VAL A 361 6.26 26.28 6.49
CA VAL A 361 5.87 26.32 5.08
C VAL A 361 7.07 25.89 4.22
N PRO A 362 6.91 24.85 3.36
CA PRO A 362 5.74 23.99 3.21
C PRO A 362 5.42 23.19 4.49
N GLN A 363 4.22 22.60 4.54
CA GLN A 363 3.82 21.76 5.67
C GLN A 363 4.82 20.62 5.86
N LEU A 364 5.14 20.30 7.11
CA LEU A 364 6.12 19.26 7.41
C LEU A 364 5.58 17.87 7.03
N PRO A 365 6.45 16.95 6.58
CA PRO A 365 6.07 15.57 6.34
C PRO A 365 5.48 14.90 7.60
N LEU A 366 4.66 13.87 7.39
CA LEU A 366 4.05 13.10 8.47
C LEU A 366 5.12 12.59 9.44
N GLY A 367 4.85 12.67 10.74
CA GLY A 367 5.74 12.13 11.78
C GLY A 367 6.84 13.06 12.25
N VAL A 368 7.09 14.19 11.58
CA VAL A 368 8.01 15.22 12.09
C VAL A 368 7.37 15.92 13.30
N PRO A 369 8.05 16.00 14.46
CA PRO A 369 7.48 16.62 15.66
C PRO A 369 7.25 18.12 15.45
N THR A 370 6.06 18.61 15.80
CA THR A 370 5.69 20.04 15.69
C THR A 370 5.38 20.70 17.02
N THR A 371 5.31 19.94 18.11
CA THR A 371 4.97 20.45 19.44
C THR A 371 5.91 19.89 20.51
N ALA A 372 6.19 20.70 21.52
CA ALA A 372 6.94 20.30 22.70
C ALA A 372 6.30 20.90 23.96
N VAL A 373 6.38 20.18 25.07
CA VAL A 373 5.81 20.60 26.36
C VAL A 373 6.93 20.93 27.33
N ILE A 374 6.81 22.06 28.00
CA ILE A 374 7.65 22.45 29.13
C ILE A 374 6.81 22.26 30.40
N PRO A 375 7.26 21.43 31.36
CA PRO A 375 6.52 21.16 32.58
C PRO A 375 6.23 22.41 33.40
N ALA A 376 5.14 22.36 34.18
CA ALA A 376 4.84 23.38 35.18
C ALA A 376 6.01 23.56 36.16
N GLY A 377 6.24 24.82 36.55
CA GLY A 377 7.28 25.20 37.49
C GLY A 377 8.73 25.12 37.00
N ALA A 378 8.97 24.90 35.71
CA ALA A 378 10.31 24.95 35.13
C ALA A 378 10.95 26.35 35.32
N THR A 379 12.22 26.42 35.73
CA THR A 379 12.95 27.68 35.93
C THR A 379 14.08 27.88 34.93
N ALA A 380 14.69 26.80 34.45
CA ALA A 380 15.70 26.80 33.39
C ALA A 380 15.47 25.59 32.47
N PRO A 381 14.49 25.66 31.56
CA PRO A 381 14.23 24.58 30.61
C PRO A 381 15.45 24.38 29.68
N GLU A 382 15.77 23.12 29.41
CA GLU A 382 16.74 22.76 28.36
C GLU A 382 16.25 23.24 26.98
N PRO A 383 17.15 23.55 26.04
CA PRO A 383 16.77 23.92 24.68
C PRO A 383 15.95 22.81 24.01
N ILE A 384 14.83 23.18 23.41
CA ILE A 384 13.98 22.25 22.65
C ILE A 384 14.52 22.20 21.22
N VAL A 385 14.77 21.01 20.69
CA VAL A 385 15.22 20.83 19.31
C VAL A 385 14.11 20.16 18.50
N PHE A 386 13.62 20.86 17.48
CA PHE A 386 12.78 20.30 16.42
C PHE A 386 13.69 19.92 15.25
N SER A 387 13.78 18.64 14.94
CA SER A 387 14.62 18.12 13.84
C SER A 387 13.76 17.54 12.72
N GLY A 388 14.39 17.04 11.64
CA GLY A 388 13.67 16.53 10.47
C GLY A 388 12.91 17.60 9.67
N ILE A 389 13.26 18.87 9.81
CA ILE A 389 12.60 19.97 9.07
C ILE A 389 13.23 20.08 7.68
N PRO A 390 12.46 20.06 6.56
CA PRO A 390 13.01 20.18 5.22
C PRO A 390 13.88 21.43 5.04
N ASP A 391 14.98 21.30 4.31
CA ASP A 391 15.85 22.42 3.95
C ASP A 391 15.05 23.54 3.25
N GLY A 392 15.27 24.78 3.68
CA GLY A 392 14.57 25.95 3.16
C GLY A 392 13.16 26.17 3.74
N ALA A 393 12.65 25.29 4.60
CA ALA A 393 11.34 25.49 5.21
C ALA A 393 11.32 26.73 6.13
N SER A 394 10.27 27.54 6.01
CA SER A 394 10.06 28.73 6.83
C SER A 394 9.14 28.39 8.01
N CYS A 395 9.69 28.36 9.23
CA CYS A 395 8.99 27.98 10.44
C CYS A 395 8.66 29.18 11.33
N THR A 396 7.42 29.24 11.80
CA THR A 396 6.96 30.20 12.82
C THR A 396 6.78 29.48 14.14
N VAL A 397 7.33 30.06 15.22
CA VAL A 397 7.20 29.52 16.58
C VAL A 397 6.04 30.21 17.29
N SER A 398 5.24 29.43 17.99
CA SER A 398 4.10 29.90 18.77
C SER A 398 4.04 29.18 20.12
N GLU A 399 3.30 29.77 21.05
CA GLU A 399 3.09 29.21 22.39
C GLU A 399 1.59 29.20 22.70
N PRO A 400 0.85 28.17 22.24
CA PRO A 400 -0.59 28.07 22.45
C PRO A 400 -1.00 27.95 23.91
N THR A 401 -0.16 27.31 24.74
CA THR A 401 -0.35 27.23 26.21
C THR A 401 0.80 27.97 26.87
N ASN A 402 0.51 29.03 27.62
CA ASN A 402 1.51 30.00 28.08
C ASN A 402 1.79 29.93 29.59
N GLY A 403 1.30 28.92 30.30
CA GLY A 403 1.56 28.73 31.73
C GLY A 403 0.87 29.70 32.70
N ALA A 404 0.00 30.61 32.25
CA ALA A 404 -0.80 31.44 33.18
C ALA A 404 -1.77 30.58 34.00
N THR A 405 -1.96 30.93 35.28
CA THR A 405 -2.87 30.23 36.21
C THR A 405 -3.68 31.24 37.03
N ALA A 406 -4.57 30.77 37.91
CA ALA A 406 -5.32 31.64 38.83
C ALA A 406 -4.41 32.43 39.80
N SER A 407 -3.18 31.98 40.03
CA SER A 407 -2.24 32.62 40.96
C SER A 407 -1.03 33.25 40.27
N VAL A 408 -0.85 33.03 38.96
CA VAL A 408 0.31 33.49 38.19
C VAL A 408 -0.15 34.11 36.88
N ASN A 409 0.18 35.37 36.66
CA ASN A 409 -0.14 36.10 35.43
C ASN A 409 1.08 36.20 34.51
N LEU A 410 0.87 36.04 33.20
CA LEU A 410 1.87 36.31 32.18
C LEU A 410 1.85 37.81 31.86
N THR A 411 2.89 38.54 32.26
CA THR A 411 2.95 39.99 32.09
C THR A 411 3.66 40.41 30.80
N ALA A 412 4.55 39.57 30.27
CA ALA A 412 5.18 39.79 28.98
C ALA A 412 5.48 38.47 28.27
N GLN A 413 5.32 38.45 26.96
CA GLN A 413 5.72 37.37 26.07
C GLN A 413 6.46 37.95 24.86
N ARG A 414 7.60 37.36 24.50
CA ARG A 414 8.36 37.74 23.31
C ARG A 414 8.95 36.50 22.64
N ILE A 415 8.76 36.40 21.33
CA ILE A 415 9.35 35.37 20.46
C ILE A 415 10.24 36.07 19.45
N GLU A 416 11.54 35.77 19.45
CA GLU A 416 12.50 36.40 18.55
C GLU A 416 13.55 35.41 18.01
N PRO A 417 13.74 35.38 16.68
CA PRO A 417 12.83 35.94 15.65
C PRO A 417 11.48 35.20 15.62
N ALA A 418 10.43 35.87 15.14
CA ALA A 418 9.10 35.26 15.05
C ALA A 418 9.03 34.13 14.01
N THR A 419 9.80 34.27 12.92
CA THR A 419 9.89 33.31 11.82
C THR A 419 11.36 33.09 11.46
N VAL A 420 11.72 31.85 11.15
CA VAL A 420 13.07 31.44 10.73
C VAL A 420 13.00 30.54 9.50
N THR A 421 14.00 30.65 8.63
CA THR A 421 14.23 29.66 7.58
C THR A 421 15.20 28.62 8.12
N VAL A 422 14.82 27.35 8.07
CA VAL A 422 15.68 26.24 8.47
C VAL A 422 16.58 25.86 7.30
N SER A 423 17.86 25.61 7.59
CA SER A 423 18.83 25.11 6.62
C SER A 423 19.56 23.91 7.19
N THR A 424 20.02 23.05 6.28
CA THR A 424 20.92 21.92 6.57
C THR A 424 22.32 22.36 7.01
N GLU A 425 22.76 23.56 6.65
CA GLU A 425 24.12 24.03 6.94
C GLU A 425 24.24 24.74 8.30
N THR A 426 23.16 25.36 8.77
CA THR A 426 23.16 26.16 10.01
C THR A 426 21.88 25.92 10.81
N ALA A 427 22.04 25.52 12.07
CA ALA A 427 20.90 25.35 12.97
C ALA A 427 20.21 26.70 13.23
N ALA A 428 18.91 26.77 12.98
CA ALA A 428 18.11 27.95 13.29
C ALA A 428 17.81 27.99 14.79
N THR A 429 17.83 29.19 15.38
CA THR A 429 17.53 29.37 16.82
C THR A 429 16.47 30.44 17.02
N VAL A 430 15.48 30.15 17.87
CA VAL A 430 14.45 31.10 18.31
C VAL A 430 14.43 31.18 19.83
N SER A 431 14.38 32.39 20.38
CA SER A 431 14.19 32.60 21.82
C SER A 431 12.73 32.94 22.12
N VAL A 432 12.13 32.19 23.06
CA VAL A 432 10.78 32.41 23.59
C VAL A 432 10.93 32.86 25.05
N THR A 433 10.63 34.12 25.33
CA THR A 433 10.76 34.71 26.67
C THR A 433 9.40 35.02 27.28
N ASN A 434 9.15 34.50 28.49
CA ASN A 434 7.98 34.85 29.30
C ASN A 434 8.41 35.53 30.60
N ALA A 435 7.63 36.52 31.04
CA ALA A 435 7.73 37.11 32.37
C ALA A 435 6.44 36.84 33.15
N TYR A 436 6.59 36.34 34.37
CA TYR A 436 5.47 36.00 35.25
C TYR A 436 5.52 36.78 36.56
N GLU A 437 4.34 37.22 37.01
CA GLU A 437 4.14 37.82 38.32
C GLU A 437 2.97 37.14 39.05
N PRO A 438 2.95 37.14 40.39
CA PRO A 438 1.79 36.67 41.14
C PRO A 438 0.55 37.50 40.78
N VAL A 439 -0.61 36.86 40.67
CA VAL A 439 -1.88 37.59 40.62
C VAL A 439 -2.03 38.35 41.95
N PRO A 440 -2.26 39.68 41.94
CA PRO A 440 -2.45 40.44 43.17
C PRO A 440 -3.55 39.81 44.01
N ALA A 441 -3.28 39.54 45.28
CA ALA A 441 -4.35 39.16 46.20
C ALA A 441 -5.33 40.33 46.30
N ASP A 442 -6.63 40.05 46.22
CA ASP A 442 -7.65 41.05 46.53
C ASP A 442 -7.32 41.67 47.90
N PRO A 443 -7.42 43.00 48.06
CA PRO A 443 -7.22 43.63 49.35
C PRO A 443 -8.15 42.95 50.36
N VAL A 444 -7.58 42.24 51.34
CA VAL A 444 -8.34 41.80 52.49
C VAL A 444 -8.82 43.09 53.16
N GLU A 445 -10.11 43.39 53.05
CA GLU A 445 -10.73 44.43 53.86
C GLU A 445 -10.36 44.13 55.32
N PRO A 446 -9.77 45.08 56.06
CA PRO A 446 -9.41 44.85 57.45
C PRO A 446 -10.70 44.55 58.21
N THR A 447 -10.88 43.30 58.64
CA THR A 447 -11.88 42.98 59.66
C THR A 447 -11.48 43.75 60.90
N ASP A 448 -12.26 44.79 61.18
CA ASP A 448 -12.09 45.67 62.31
C ASP A 448 -11.96 44.87 63.60
N GLY A 449 -10.92 45.18 64.37
CA GLY A 449 -10.62 44.49 65.62
C GLY A 449 -11.75 44.71 66.62
N SER A 450 -12.21 43.63 67.24
CA SER A 450 -12.93 43.72 68.51
C SER A 450 -12.42 42.68 69.50
N ALA A 451 -11.66 43.23 70.46
CA ALA A 451 -11.52 42.84 71.85
C ALA A 451 -10.94 41.45 72.19
N LEU A 452 -9.70 41.52 72.69
CA LEU A 452 -9.20 40.67 73.77
C LEU A 452 -10.19 40.69 74.95
N ALA A 453 -10.64 39.52 75.39
CA ALA A 453 -11.08 39.30 76.76
C ALA A 453 -10.12 38.31 77.42
N ALA A 454 -9.33 38.84 78.35
CA ALA A 454 -8.53 38.07 79.29
C ALA A 454 -9.41 37.53 80.41
N SER A 455 -9.25 36.25 80.75
CA SER A 455 -9.57 35.71 82.08
C SER A 455 -8.85 34.38 82.31
N GLY A 456 -7.88 34.38 83.22
CA GLY A 456 -7.63 33.25 84.14
C GLY A 456 -7.80 33.77 85.59
N PRO A 457 -7.62 32.96 86.65
CA PRO A 457 -7.38 31.51 86.73
C PRO A 457 -8.28 30.78 87.78
N ASP A 458 -7.95 29.50 88.02
CA ASP A 458 -8.26 28.65 89.21
C ASP A 458 -9.71 28.12 89.37
N SER A 459 -9.99 26.87 89.73
CA SER A 459 -9.28 25.91 90.60
C SER A 459 -9.88 24.50 90.51
N SER A 460 -9.09 23.53 90.98
CA SER A 460 -9.48 22.31 91.71
C SER A 460 -9.59 20.96 90.96
N MET A 461 -8.68 20.07 91.37
CA MET A 461 -8.87 18.67 91.78
C MET A 461 -9.59 17.74 90.78
N GLY A 462 -9.00 16.66 90.28
CA GLY A 462 -8.12 15.69 90.92
C GLY A 462 -8.60 14.28 90.51
N ALA A 463 -7.77 13.26 90.77
CA ALA A 463 -8.00 11.82 90.57
C ALA A 463 -7.81 11.32 89.12
N LEU A 464 -6.66 10.68 88.82
CA LEU A 464 -6.36 9.24 89.04
C LEU A 464 -7.00 8.34 87.96
N GLY A 465 -6.17 7.56 87.27
CA GLY A 465 -6.61 6.29 86.70
C GLY A 465 -6.01 5.88 85.36
N LEU A 466 -4.81 5.28 85.43
CA LEU A 466 -4.41 4.03 84.77
C LEU A 466 -4.98 3.65 83.39
N ALA A 467 -4.04 3.42 82.47
CA ALA A 467 -3.81 2.19 81.70
C ALA A 467 -4.98 1.50 80.96
N GLY A 468 -4.78 1.17 79.68
CA GLY A 468 -5.60 0.14 79.05
C GLY A 468 -5.46 -0.02 77.54
N ILE A 469 -4.58 -0.93 77.14
CA ILE A 469 -4.50 -1.58 75.83
C ILE A 469 -5.81 -2.32 75.51
N GLY A 470 -6.19 -2.46 74.23
CA GLY A 470 -6.93 -3.66 73.78
C GLY A 470 -8.04 -3.51 72.74
N LEU A 471 -7.66 -3.63 71.47
CA LEU A 471 -8.19 -4.56 70.45
C LEU A 471 -9.55 -5.29 70.64
N LEU A 472 -10.33 -5.29 69.54
CA LEU A 472 -11.18 -6.36 68.95
C LEU A 472 -12.71 -6.13 68.83
N VAL A 473 -13.13 -5.93 67.57
CA VAL A 473 -14.08 -6.74 66.75
C VAL A 473 -15.44 -7.16 67.35
N ALA A 474 -16.53 -6.78 66.66
CA ALA A 474 -17.51 -7.67 66.01
C ALA A 474 -18.84 -6.94 65.76
N GLY A 475 -19.48 -7.18 64.61
CA GLY A 475 -20.85 -6.70 64.36
C GLY A 475 -21.36 -6.91 62.93
N LEU A 476 -21.54 -8.17 62.56
CA LEU A 476 -22.08 -8.67 61.30
C LEU A 476 -23.46 -8.13 60.89
N LEU A 477 -23.60 -7.95 59.56
CA LEU A 477 -24.70 -8.36 58.65
C LEU A 477 -26.14 -7.84 58.95
N ILE A 478 -26.97 -7.50 57.95
CA ILE A 478 -27.67 -8.49 57.10
C ILE A 478 -28.50 -7.72 56.04
N HIS A 479 -28.40 -8.19 54.79
CA HIS A 479 -29.42 -8.23 53.73
C HIS A 479 -30.01 -6.90 53.19
N ARG A 480 -30.39 -6.81 51.90
CA ARG A 480 -31.05 -7.87 51.11
C ARG A 480 -31.03 -7.55 49.62
N ARG A 481 -30.61 -8.57 48.84
CA ARG A 481 -31.23 -9.15 47.61
C ARG A 481 -31.58 -8.21 46.45
N ARG A 482 -31.58 -8.62 45.18
CA ARG A 482 -31.37 -9.83 44.35
C ARG A 482 -31.52 -9.26 42.90
N SER A 483 -31.06 -9.81 41.79
CA SER A 483 -30.86 -11.18 41.29
C SER A 483 -30.26 -11.01 39.87
N ARG A 484 -29.22 -11.79 39.48
CA ARG A 484 -29.26 -12.94 38.52
C ARG A 484 -29.75 -12.58 37.11
N ALA A 485 -29.22 -13.05 35.98
CA ALA A 485 -28.30 -14.14 35.56
C ALA A 485 -27.79 -13.74 34.15
N GLY A 486 -26.85 -14.39 33.45
CA GLY A 486 -26.23 -15.71 33.52
C GLY A 486 -25.12 -15.81 32.45
N ALA A 487 -24.29 -16.84 32.60
CA ALA A 487 -22.95 -17.05 32.05
C ALA A 487 -22.85 -17.52 30.58
N PRO A 488 -21.62 -17.69 30.06
CA PRO A 488 -21.29 -18.76 29.11
C PRO A 488 -20.36 -19.82 29.74
N HIS A 489 -20.62 -21.08 29.42
CA HIS A 489 -19.60 -22.13 29.31
C HIS A 489 -20.07 -23.14 28.28
N LEU A 490 -19.35 -23.24 27.17
CA LEU A 490 -18.58 -24.41 26.78
C LEU A 490 -17.37 -23.95 25.97
#